data_AF-A0A949YHL7-F1
#
_entry.id   AF-A0A949YHL7-F1
#
_cell.length_a   1.000
_cell.length_b   1.000
_cell.length_c   1.000
_cell.angle_alpha   90.00
_cell.angle_beta   90.00
_cell.angle_gamma   90.00
#
_symmetry.space_group_name_H-M   'P 1'
#
loop_
_entity.id
_entity.type
_entity.pdbx_description
1 polymer ?
#
loop_
_entity_poly.entity_id
_entity_poly.type
_entity_poly.pdbx_seq_one_letter_code
_entity_poly.pdbx_strand_id
1 'polypeptide(L)'
;VYPEQLDLTDRAIVDPKNPQVRDYPTGAWGEEKRDYHLAIRVTPGKVGQRMCAGRVSLVIVERGQETKVAEDMILAVWTDDEAQSALIHPAVAHYTGQVELASAIQAGLKARDRGDEVQATKLLGRAVQIAATSNPDTMKLLRKVVEIEDERQGTVKLRRDVKREDEFALDTRSTKTARVQKPS
;
A
#
# COMPACT_ATOMS: atom_id res chain seq x y z
N VAL A 1 17.67 -4.73 -4.53
CA VAL A 1 17.06 -4.05 -3.37
C VAL A 1 15.59 -4.46 -3.33
N TYR A 2 15.15 -5.12 -2.27
CA TYR A 2 13.78 -5.63 -2.17
C TYR A 2 12.84 -4.47 -1.80
N PRO A 3 11.60 -4.42 -2.33
CA PRO A 3 10.68 -3.34 -2.02
C PRO A 3 10.24 -3.45 -0.56
N GLU A 4 10.57 -2.44 0.24
CA GLU A 4 10.15 -2.28 1.63
C GLU A 4 9.13 -1.15 1.68
N GLN A 5 7.99 -1.39 2.34
CA GLN A 5 6.98 -0.37 2.55
C GLN A 5 7.46 0.56 3.67
N LEU A 6 7.79 1.80 3.32
CA LEU A 6 8.23 2.82 4.27
C LEU A 6 7.25 4.00 4.26
N ASP A 7 6.62 4.28 5.40
CA ASP A 7 5.80 5.46 5.57
C ASP A 7 6.67 6.71 5.76
N LEU A 8 6.48 7.69 4.89
CA LEU A 8 7.20 8.96 4.89
C LEU A 8 6.35 10.12 5.43
N THR A 9 5.08 9.91 5.76
CA THR A 9 4.10 10.98 6.06
C THR A 9 4.60 11.95 7.15
N ASP A 10 5.19 11.41 8.22
CA ASP A 10 5.70 12.19 9.35
C ASP A 10 7.15 12.70 9.17
N ARG A 11 7.75 12.47 7.99
CA ARG A 11 9.14 12.88 7.67
C ARG A 11 9.21 14.14 6.82
N ALA A 12 8.09 14.84 6.66
CA ALA A 12 8.01 16.06 5.89
C ALA A 12 8.89 17.16 6.51
N ILE A 13 9.81 17.71 5.71
CA ILE A 13 10.50 18.96 6.01
C ILE A 13 9.68 20.07 5.36
N VAL A 14 9.29 21.06 6.16
CA VAL A 14 8.49 22.21 5.70
C VAL A 14 9.43 23.39 5.51
N ASP A 15 9.42 23.97 4.31
CA ASP A 15 10.08 25.26 4.09
C ASP A 15 9.26 26.37 4.77
N PRO A 16 9.82 27.09 5.77
CA PRO A 16 9.11 28.20 6.42
C PRO A 16 8.70 29.31 5.45
N LYS A 17 9.39 29.46 4.31
CA LYS A 17 9.10 30.46 3.27
C LYS A 17 8.04 29.98 2.28
N ASN A 18 7.79 28.68 2.19
CA ASN A 18 6.78 28.11 1.31
C ASN A 18 6.00 26.98 2.01
N PRO A 19 5.01 27.32 2.86
CA PRO A 19 4.27 26.35 3.67
C PRO A 19 3.46 25.32 2.87
N GLN A 20 3.28 25.55 1.55
CA GLN A 20 2.58 24.63 0.65
C GLN A 20 3.50 23.54 0.09
N VAL A 21 4.81 23.66 0.28
CA VAL A 21 5.82 22.68 -0.15
C VAL A 21 6.27 21.86 1.05
N ARG A 22 6.38 20.55 0.83
CA ARG A 22 6.86 19.58 1.81
C ARG A 22 7.86 18.68 1.13
N ASP A 23 9.06 18.62 1.69
CA ASP A 23 10.11 17.74 1.20
C ASP A 23 10.10 16.44 2.00
N TYR A 24 10.08 15.33 1.29
CA TYR A 24 10.11 13.99 1.88
C TYR A 24 11.45 13.34 1.52
N PRO A 25 12.37 13.16 2.49
CA PRO A 25 13.68 12.57 2.21
C PRO A 25 13.55 11.13 1.71
N THR A 26 14.01 10.88 0.49
CA THR A 26 14.00 9.54 -0.13
C THR A 26 15.37 8.85 -0.04
N GLY A 27 16.39 9.51 0.51
CA GLY A 27 17.73 8.95 0.66
C GLY A 27 18.52 8.88 -0.64
N ALA A 28 19.58 8.06 -0.67
CA ALA A 28 20.42 7.87 -1.84
C ALA A 28 19.70 7.02 -2.91
N TRP A 29 19.97 7.32 -4.18
CA TRP A 29 19.46 6.59 -5.34
C TRP A 29 20.62 6.03 -6.17
N GLY A 30 20.49 4.79 -6.63
CA GLY A 30 21.35 4.19 -7.65
C GLY A 30 20.62 4.00 -8.99
N GLU A 31 21.04 3.02 -9.78
CA GLU A 31 20.25 2.55 -10.93
C GLU A 31 19.06 1.72 -10.40
N GLU A 32 17.99 2.41 -10.04
CA GLU A 32 16.82 1.79 -9.41
C GLU A 32 15.50 2.46 -9.80
N LYS A 33 14.40 1.82 -9.42
CA LYS A 33 13.04 2.34 -9.60
C LYS A 33 12.30 2.15 -8.28
N ARG A 34 11.65 3.22 -7.80
CA ARG A 34 10.82 3.22 -6.59
C ARG A 34 9.44 3.79 -6.93
N ASP A 35 8.42 3.22 -6.32
CA ASP A 35 7.03 3.65 -6.44
C ASP A 35 6.59 4.26 -5.11
N TYR A 36 5.82 5.36 -5.17
CA TYR A 36 5.33 6.07 -3.98
C TYR A 36 3.80 6.17 -4.06
N HIS A 37 3.14 5.96 -2.92
CA HIS A 37 1.71 6.18 -2.79
C HIS A 37 1.47 7.49 -2.04
N LEU A 38 0.76 8.43 -2.68
CA LEU A 38 0.41 9.72 -2.10
C LEU A 38 -1.11 9.80 -1.92
N ALA A 39 -1.55 10.27 -0.75
CA ALA A 39 -2.94 10.58 -0.47
C ALA A 39 -3.06 12.09 -0.21
N ILE A 40 -3.81 12.79 -1.08
CA ILE A 40 -4.02 14.24 -0.97
C ILE A 40 -5.51 14.49 -0.69
N ARG A 41 -5.79 15.12 0.44
CA ARG A 41 -7.13 15.61 0.74
C ARG A 41 -7.34 16.94 0.05
N VAL A 42 -8.40 17.04 -0.72
CA VAL A 42 -8.75 18.26 -1.44
C VAL A 42 -10.19 18.69 -1.17
N THR A 43 -10.47 19.98 -1.33
CA THR A 43 -11.84 20.50 -1.29
C THR A 43 -12.63 19.94 -2.49
N PRO A 44 -13.82 19.36 -2.28
CA PRO A 44 -14.64 18.87 -3.38
C PRO A 44 -14.99 19.98 -4.39
N GLY A 45 -14.80 19.68 -5.66
CA GLY A 45 -15.19 20.52 -6.79
C GLY A 45 -16.58 20.19 -7.31
N LYS A 46 -17.02 20.92 -8.34
CA LYS A 46 -18.25 20.63 -9.08
C LYS A 46 -18.00 19.56 -10.14
N VAL A 47 -19.02 18.82 -10.54
CA VAL A 47 -18.95 17.91 -11.70
C VAL A 47 -18.43 18.65 -12.94
N GLY A 48 -17.52 18.01 -13.68
CA GLY A 48 -16.81 18.58 -14.83
C GLY A 48 -15.63 19.49 -14.46
N GLN A 49 -15.44 19.81 -13.18
CA GLN A 49 -14.30 20.60 -12.73
C GLN A 49 -13.03 19.75 -12.68
N ARG A 50 -11.92 20.37 -13.07
CA ARG A 50 -10.56 19.84 -12.91
C ARG A 50 -9.75 20.74 -12.01
N MET A 51 -9.01 20.16 -11.08
CA MET A 51 -8.14 20.86 -10.14
C MET A 51 -6.76 20.21 -10.09
N CYS A 52 -5.73 21.01 -9.91
CA CYS A 52 -4.41 20.52 -9.49
C CYS A 52 -4.48 20.21 -7.99
N ALA A 53 -4.53 18.93 -7.63
CA ALA A 53 -4.53 18.48 -6.23
C ALA A 53 -3.15 18.67 -5.59
N GLY A 54 -2.10 18.53 -6.38
CA GLY A 54 -0.73 18.75 -5.95
C GLY A 54 0.25 18.68 -7.11
N ARG A 55 1.50 19.06 -6.83
CA ARG A 55 2.62 18.94 -7.76
C ARG A 55 3.69 18.11 -7.05
N VAL A 56 4.18 17.09 -7.72
CA VAL A 56 5.28 16.27 -7.20
C VAL A 56 6.53 16.62 -7.97
N SER A 57 7.66 16.71 -7.28
CA SER A 57 8.95 16.98 -7.90
C SER A 57 9.99 16.07 -7.28
N LEU A 58 10.88 15.53 -8.11
CA LEU A 58 12.09 14.87 -7.64
C LEU A 58 13.22 15.89 -7.68
N VAL A 59 13.78 16.17 -6.51
CA VAL A 59 14.88 17.12 -6.33
C VAL A 59 16.10 16.37 -5.83
N ILE A 60 17.23 16.58 -6.49
CA ILE A 60 18.54 16.07 -6.08
C ILE A 60 19.29 17.21 -5.40
N VAL A 61 19.87 16.94 -4.24
CA VAL A 61 20.71 17.90 -3.52
C VAL A 61 22.15 17.42 -3.58
N GLU A 62 22.99 18.10 -4.38
CA GLU A 62 24.41 17.80 -4.50
C GLU A 62 25.25 18.98 -4.02
N ARG A 63 26.13 18.76 -3.05
CA ARG A 63 27.00 19.80 -2.47
C ARG A 63 26.23 21.05 -1.99
N GLY A 64 25.00 20.85 -1.52
CA GLY A 64 24.11 21.93 -1.08
C GLY A 64 23.36 22.65 -2.22
N GLN A 65 23.53 22.23 -3.47
CA GLN A 65 22.79 22.75 -4.61
C GLN A 65 21.61 21.83 -4.93
N GLU A 66 20.42 22.41 -4.94
CA GLU A 66 19.18 21.72 -5.29
C GLU A 66 18.94 21.77 -6.79
N THR A 67 18.66 20.61 -7.40
CA THR A 67 18.33 20.49 -8.81
C THR A 67 17.08 19.65 -8.97
N LYS A 68 16.02 20.25 -9.52
CA LYS A 68 14.79 19.52 -9.86
C LYS A 68 14.99 18.73 -11.15
N VAL A 69 14.93 17.42 -11.06
CA VAL A 69 15.19 16.50 -12.19
C VAL A 69 13.93 15.97 -12.86
N ALA A 70 12.80 15.97 -12.14
CA ALA A 70 11.51 15.60 -12.68
C ALA A 70 10.39 16.33 -11.93
N GLU A 71 9.28 16.55 -12.61
CA GLU A 71 8.08 17.15 -12.04
C GLU A 71 6.83 16.63 -12.75
N ASP A 72 5.76 16.41 -12.00
CA ASP A 72 4.45 16.09 -12.57
C ASP A 72 3.31 16.65 -11.71
N MET A 73 2.12 16.76 -12.30
CA MET A 73 0.91 17.25 -11.65
C MET A 73 -0.02 16.11 -11.27
N ILE A 74 -0.51 16.16 -10.03
CA ILE A 74 -1.56 15.29 -9.55
C ILE A 74 -2.88 16.02 -9.74
N LEU A 75 -3.75 15.49 -10.60
CA LEU A 75 -5.03 16.10 -10.94
C LEU A 75 -6.19 15.42 -10.20
N ALA A 76 -7.12 16.24 -9.72
CA ALA A 76 -8.44 15.80 -9.29
C ALA A 76 -9.48 16.25 -10.32
N VAL A 77 -10.28 15.31 -10.80
CA VAL A 77 -11.40 15.58 -11.71
C VAL A 77 -12.66 15.04 -11.05
N TRP A 78 -13.68 15.88 -10.90
CA TRP A 78 -14.99 15.46 -10.42
C TRP A 78 -15.88 15.18 -11.61
N THR A 79 -16.52 14.03 -11.58
CA THR A 79 -17.39 13.53 -12.64
C THR A 79 -18.60 12.86 -12.01
N ASP A 80 -19.73 12.91 -12.70
CA ASP A 80 -20.96 12.17 -12.40
C ASP A 80 -21.03 10.86 -13.22
N ASP A 81 -20.06 10.63 -14.10
CA ASP A 81 -19.87 9.36 -14.79
C ASP A 81 -19.36 8.32 -13.78
N GLU A 82 -20.27 7.47 -13.30
CA GLU A 82 -19.98 6.38 -12.37
C GLU A 82 -18.86 5.46 -12.88
N ALA A 83 -18.75 5.26 -14.20
CA ALA A 83 -17.70 4.42 -14.78
C ALA A 83 -16.32 5.09 -14.68
N GLN A 84 -16.23 6.43 -14.64
CA GLN A 84 -14.97 7.15 -14.44
C GLN A 84 -14.63 7.32 -12.96
N SER A 85 -15.62 7.50 -12.08
CA SER A 85 -15.40 7.65 -10.63
C SER A 85 -15.17 6.31 -9.90
N ALA A 86 -15.69 5.20 -10.44
CA ALA A 86 -15.51 3.86 -9.86
C ALA A 86 -14.17 3.21 -10.22
N LEU A 87 -13.41 3.78 -11.17
CA LEU A 87 -12.10 3.29 -11.54
C LEU A 87 -11.06 3.71 -10.49
N ILE A 88 -10.90 2.89 -9.45
CA ILE A 88 -9.66 2.92 -8.68
C ILE A 88 -8.55 2.49 -9.64
N HIS A 89 -7.61 3.40 -9.93
CA HIS A 89 -6.51 3.12 -10.83
C HIS A 89 -5.81 1.82 -10.40
N PRO A 90 -5.54 0.84 -11.30
CA PRO A 90 -5.05 -0.50 -10.91
C PRO A 90 -3.82 -0.47 -10.01
N ALA A 91 -2.90 0.47 -10.23
CA ALA A 91 -1.75 0.67 -9.34
C ALA A 91 -2.14 1.13 -7.92
N VAL A 92 -3.11 2.05 -7.78
CA VAL A 92 -3.59 2.54 -6.48
C VAL A 92 -4.41 1.46 -5.76
N ALA A 93 -5.24 0.71 -6.49
CA ALA A 93 -5.98 -0.44 -5.95
C ALA A 93 -5.01 -1.50 -5.41
N HIS A 94 -3.93 -1.76 -6.14
CA HIS A 94 -2.91 -2.73 -5.75
C HIS A 94 -2.14 -2.30 -4.50
N TYR A 95 -1.68 -1.06 -4.41
CA TYR A 95 -0.99 -0.58 -3.21
C TYR A 95 -1.92 -0.46 -2.01
N THR A 96 -3.14 0.06 -2.18
CA THR A 96 -4.14 0.11 -1.10
C THR A 96 -4.50 -1.30 -0.62
N GLY A 97 -4.68 -2.24 -1.55
CA GLY A 97 -4.90 -3.65 -1.25
C GLY A 97 -3.71 -4.27 -0.52
N GLN A 98 -2.47 -3.92 -0.85
CA GLN A 98 -1.30 -4.41 -0.12
C GLN A 98 -1.17 -3.84 1.30
N VAL A 99 -1.52 -2.56 1.51
CA VAL A 99 -1.60 -1.99 2.87
C VAL A 99 -2.65 -2.71 3.70
N GLU A 100 -3.84 -2.90 3.12
CA GLU A 100 -4.93 -3.62 3.79
C GLU A 100 -4.54 -5.08 4.07
N LEU A 101 -3.89 -5.75 3.12
CA LEU A 101 -3.38 -7.12 3.26
C LEU A 101 -2.37 -7.23 4.40
N ALA A 102 -1.36 -6.36 4.43
CA ALA A 102 -0.33 -6.36 5.47
C ALA A 102 -0.96 -6.12 6.86
N SER A 103 -1.84 -5.12 6.97
CA SER A 103 -2.54 -4.81 8.21
C SER A 103 -3.44 -5.96 8.67
N ALA A 104 -4.16 -6.61 7.76
CA ALA A 104 -5.03 -7.74 8.08
C ALA A 104 -4.23 -8.96 8.57
N ILE A 105 -3.07 -9.24 7.97
CA ILE A 105 -2.16 -10.30 8.40
C ILE A 105 -1.61 -10.01 9.79
N GLN A 106 -1.04 -8.83 10.02
CA GLN A 106 -0.44 -8.48 11.31
C GLN A 106 -1.47 -8.50 12.44
N ALA A 107 -2.64 -7.89 12.22
CA ALA A 107 -3.71 -7.88 13.20
C ALA A 107 -4.26 -9.29 13.45
N GLY A 108 -4.36 -10.12 12.41
CA GLY A 108 -4.83 -11.51 12.51
C GLY A 108 -3.87 -12.42 13.28
N LEU A 109 -2.56 -12.32 13.01
CA LEU A 109 -1.53 -13.05 13.77
C LEU A 109 -1.51 -12.61 15.24
N LYS A 110 -1.58 -11.31 15.51
CA LYS A 110 -1.64 -10.77 16.88
C LYS A 110 -2.90 -11.20 17.64
N ALA A 111 -4.05 -11.29 16.96
CA ALA A 111 -5.28 -11.82 17.56
C ALA A 111 -5.12 -13.30 17.92
N ARG A 112 -4.48 -14.08 17.04
CA ARG A 112 -4.20 -15.50 17.28
C ARG A 112 -3.24 -15.72 18.45
N ASP A 113 -2.18 -14.92 18.55
CA ASP A 113 -1.24 -14.96 19.69
C ASP A 113 -1.92 -14.71 21.04
N ARG A 114 -2.99 -13.92 21.03
CA ARG A 114 -3.80 -13.61 22.22
C ARG A 114 -4.90 -14.64 22.49
N GLY A 115 -5.04 -15.67 21.65
CA GLY A 115 -6.11 -16.66 21.73
C GLY A 115 -7.48 -16.16 21.25
N ASP A 116 -7.55 -15.00 20.59
CA ASP A 116 -8.80 -14.48 20.01
C ASP A 116 -9.03 -15.09 18.62
N GLU A 117 -9.52 -16.33 18.63
CA GLU A 117 -9.75 -17.11 17.40
C GLU A 117 -10.78 -16.45 16.47
N VAL A 118 -11.76 -15.74 17.03
CA VAL A 118 -12.83 -15.08 16.25
C VAL A 118 -12.27 -13.93 15.45
N GLN A 119 -11.50 -13.02 16.09
CA GLN A 119 -10.86 -11.92 15.38
C GLN A 119 -9.78 -12.41 14.42
N ALA A 120 -8.98 -13.40 14.83
CA ALA A 120 -7.94 -13.96 13.98
C ALA A 120 -8.52 -14.56 12.69
N THR A 121 -9.60 -15.33 12.80
CA THR A 121 -10.29 -15.91 11.64
C THR A 121 -10.81 -14.82 10.71
N LYS A 122 -11.47 -13.79 11.25
CA LYS A 122 -12.01 -12.69 10.45
C LYS A 122 -10.92 -11.92 9.70
N LEU A 123 -9.84 -11.57 10.39
CA LEU A 123 -8.75 -10.77 9.84
C LEU A 123 -7.91 -11.55 8.84
N LEU A 124 -7.55 -12.80 9.14
CA LEU A 124 -6.82 -13.66 8.20
C LEU A 124 -7.70 -14.09 7.01
N GLY A 125 -9.02 -14.21 7.21
CA GLY A 125 -9.98 -14.40 6.13
C GLY A 125 -10.02 -13.21 5.16
N ARG A 126 -10.02 -11.98 5.70
CA ARG A 126 -9.90 -10.76 4.89
C ARG A 126 -8.57 -10.71 4.12
N ALA A 127 -7.46 -11.09 4.76
CA ALA A 127 -6.16 -11.20 4.10
C ALA A 127 -6.20 -12.19 2.92
N VAL A 128 -6.87 -13.33 3.07
CA VAL A 128 -7.06 -14.31 1.99
C VAL A 128 -7.83 -13.72 0.80
N GLN A 129 -8.93 -13.00 1.04
CA GLN A 129 -9.70 -12.36 -0.04
C GLN A 129 -8.83 -11.41 -0.88
N ILE A 130 -8.03 -10.59 -0.19
CA ILE A 130 -7.17 -9.60 -0.83
C ILE A 130 -6.02 -10.31 -1.57
N ALA A 131 -5.37 -11.29 -0.95
CA ALA A 131 -4.26 -12.04 -1.54
C ALA A 131 -4.68 -12.84 -2.78
N ALA A 132 -5.91 -13.38 -2.82
CA ALA A 132 -6.43 -14.14 -3.96
C ALA A 132 -6.44 -13.33 -5.27
N THR A 133 -6.61 -12.01 -5.17
CA THR A 133 -6.67 -11.11 -6.33
C THR A 133 -5.38 -10.35 -6.60
N SER A 134 -4.48 -10.23 -5.61
CA SER A 134 -3.36 -9.29 -5.66
C SER A 134 -1.97 -9.85 -5.31
N ASN A 135 -1.88 -11.01 -4.63
CA ASN A 135 -0.59 -11.50 -4.13
C ASN A 135 -0.54 -13.04 -3.98
N PRO A 136 -0.20 -13.78 -5.06
CA PRO A 136 -0.15 -15.24 -5.04
C PRO A 136 0.96 -15.81 -4.13
N ASP A 137 2.03 -15.06 -3.85
CA ASP A 137 3.10 -15.52 -2.96
C ASP A 137 2.72 -15.41 -1.48
N THR A 138 2.06 -14.31 -1.08
CA THR A 138 1.47 -14.19 0.25
C THR A 138 0.37 -15.23 0.46
N MET A 139 -0.38 -15.56 -0.59
CA MET A 139 -1.40 -16.62 -0.53
C MET A 139 -0.82 -18.00 -0.18
N LYS A 140 0.37 -18.34 -0.69
CA LYS A 140 1.07 -19.59 -0.32
C LYS A 140 1.44 -19.64 1.16
N LEU A 141 1.80 -18.50 1.75
CA LEU A 141 2.14 -18.39 3.17
C LEU A 141 0.88 -18.45 4.04
N LEU A 142 -0.19 -17.76 3.65
CA LEU A 142 -1.47 -17.81 4.34
C LEU A 142 -2.00 -19.25 4.46
N ARG A 143 -1.90 -20.06 3.40
CA ARG A 143 -2.30 -21.48 3.42
C ARG A 143 -1.57 -22.35 4.45
N LYS A 144 -0.41 -21.91 4.95
CA LYS A 144 0.32 -22.59 6.03
C LYS A 144 -0.20 -22.25 7.42
N VAL A 145 -0.85 -21.09 7.56
CA VAL A 145 -1.36 -20.56 8.84
C VAL A 145 -2.86 -20.82 8.98
N VAL A 146 -3.58 -20.80 7.86
CA VAL A 146 -5.02 -21.06 7.80
C VAL A 146 -5.34 -22.16 6.81
N GLU A 147 -6.42 -22.88 7.07
CA GLU A 147 -7.13 -23.70 6.10
C GLU A 147 -8.19 -22.84 5.43
N ILE A 148 -8.22 -22.85 4.10
CA ILE A 148 -9.07 -21.96 3.33
C ILE A 148 -10.23 -22.76 2.78
N GLU A 149 -11.44 -22.40 3.18
CA GLU A 149 -12.67 -23.05 2.69
C GLU A 149 -13.21 -22.30 1.47
N ASP A 150 -13.18 -20.97 1.49
CA ASP A 150 -13.61 -20.12 0.38
C ASP A 150 -12.75 -18.86 0.29
N GLU A 151 -11.95 -18.76 -0.78
CA GLU A 151 -11.08 -17.62 -1.06
C GLU A 151 -11.86 -16.33 -1.36
N ARG A 152 -13.05 -16.44 -1.98
CA ARG A 152 -13.89 -15.29 -2.34
C ARG A 152 -14.64 -14.74 -1.13
N GLN A 153 -15.18 -15.62 -0.30
CA GLN A 153 -15.87 -15.21 0.93
C GLN A 153 -14.91 -14.91 2.09
N GLY A 154 -13.64 -15.31 1.99
CA GLY A 154 -12.67 -15.15 3.07
C GLY A 154 -12.94 -16.13 4.22
N THR A 155 -13.62 -17.24 3.95
CA THR A 155 -13.96 -18.25 4.95
C THR A 155 -12.74 -19.12 5.18
N VAL A 156 -12.18 -19.03 6.38
CA VAL A 156 -10.97 -19.74 6.78
C VAL A 156 -11.13 -20.37 8.15
N LYS A 157 -10.35 -21.41 8.42
CA LYS A 157 -10.16 -22.00 9.74
C LYS A 157 -8.71 -21.84 10.15
N LEU A 158 -8.48 -21.45 11.41
CA LEU A 158 -7.13 -21.40 11.95
C LEU A 158 -6.57 -22.82 12.04
N ARG A 159 -5.35 -23.03 11.58
CA ARG A 159 -4.65 -24.29 11.84
C ARG A 159 -4.22 -24.31 13.29
N ARG A 160 -4.41 -25.45 13.96
CA ARG A 160 -4.03 -25.64 15.37
C ARG A 160 -2.51 -25.74 15.53
N ASP A 161 -1.85 -26.43 14.60
CA ASP A 161 -0.41 -26.70 14.63
C ASP A 161 0.33 -25.91 13.54
N VAL A 162 0.40 -24.59 13.69
CA VAL A 162 1.24 -23.75 12.81
C VAL A 162 2.62 -23.66 13.42
N LYS A 163 3.64 -23.89 12.58
CA LYS A 163 5.03 -23.68 12.99
C LYS A 163 5.26 -22.19 13.19
N ARG A 164 5.90 -21.84 14.30
CA ARG A 164 6.27 -20.44 14.59
C ARG A 164 7.10 -19.80 13.46
N GLU A 165 7.89 -20.61 12.75
CA GLU A 165 8.63 -20.21 11.55
C GLU A 165 7.70 -19.73 10.41
N ASP A 166 6.56 -20.39 10.21
CA ASP A 166 5.62 -20.04 9.14
C ASP A 166 4.84 -18.76 9.48
N GLU A 167 4.55 -18.52 10.78
CA GLU A 167 3.98 -17.25 11.27
C GLU A 167 4.96 -16.10 11.08
N PHE A 168 6.22 -16.27 11.51
CA PHE A 168 7.27 -15.27 11.32
C PHE A 168 7.53 -14.98 9.84
N ALA A 169 7.51 -16.02 9.00
CA ALA A 169 7.66 -15.86 7.56
C ALA A 169 6.50 -15.08 6.94
N LEU A 170 5.27 -15.33 7.39
CA LEU A 170 4.08 -14.61 6.94
C LEU A 170 4.13 -13.14 7.39
N ASP A 171 4.44 -12.86 8.66
CA ASP A 171 4.56 -11.50 9.18
C ASP A 171 5.64 -10.69 8.44
N THR A 172 6.85 -11.25 8.32
CA THR A 172 7.99 -10.59 7.67
C THR A 172 7.78 -10.37 6.17
N ARG A 173 7.01 -11.23 5.49
CA ARG A 173 6.73 -11.09 4.06
C ARG A 173 5.47 -10.29 3.77
N SER A 174 4.59 -10.10 4.75
CA SER A 174 3.37 -9.29 4.58
C SER A 174 3.67 -7.83 4.27
N THR A 175 4.80 -7.31 4.77
CA THR A 175 5.31 -5.96 4.48
C THR A 175 6.05 -5.85 3.14
N LYS A 176 6.19 -6.96 2.40
CA LYS A 176 6.83 -6.98 1.08
C LYS A 176 5.78 -6.82 -0.02
N THR A 177 5.87 -5.71 -0.72
CA THR A 177 4.94 -5.35 -1.81
C THR A 177 5.32 -6.05 -3.12
N ALA A 178 4.40 -6.79 -3.74
CA ALA A 178 4.58 -7.31 -5.09
C ALA A 178 4.40 -6.18 -6.12
N ARG A 179 5.27 -6.09 -7.13
CA ARG A 179 5.30 -4.97 -8.09
C ARG A 179 4.21 -5.09 -9.16
N VAL A 180 3.69 -3.94 -9.63
CA VAL A 180 2.87 -3.86 -10.85
C VAL A 180 3.75 -4.06 -12.08
N GLN A 181 3.45 -5.07 -12.91
CA GLN A 181 3.89 -5.06 -14.32
C GLN A 181 2.87 -4.26 -15.13
N LYS A 182 3.33 -3.34 -15.97
CA LYS A 182 2.44 -2.64 -16.91
C LYS A 182 1.77 -3.68 -17.82
N PRO A 183 0.45 -3.66 -18.02
CA PRO A 183 -0.14 -4.33 -19.17
C PRO A 183 0.38 -3.64 -20.43
N SER A 184 0.90 -4.45 -21.36
CA SER A 184 1.35 -4.04 -22.69
C SER A 184 0.18 -3.57 -23.56
#